data_AF-E6VUZ5-F1
#
_entry.id   AF-E6VUZ5-F1
#
_cell.length_a   1.000
_cell.length_b   1.000
_cell.length_c   1.000
_cell.angle_alpha   90.00
_cell.angle_beta   90.00
_cell.angle_gamma   90.00
#
_symmetry.space_group_name_H-M   'P 1'
#
loop_
_entity.id
_entity.type
_entity.pdbx_description
1 polymer ?
#
loop_
_entity_poly.entity_id
_entity_poly.type
_entity_poly.pdbx_seq_one_letter_code
_entity_poly.pdbx_strand_id
1 'polypeptide(L)'
;MLKTSLPPLLILLTLLLPLPAAGQEEMSSRYYRYRSTEMSTGVYEEYEVRPRGAQGRADGARQQGRGLNRIADEEGRALNRIFLNDAHRGLAYYEQRRCVDCHAREAENNRHYVRYGITCRQCHGDEPIASSNHFFSRLNSLRRHTHVCAKCHEGAGVSFALYVVHEPNPASASTLEVMPVLSYAFWIMIAVAVGTLALFLPHTVLWGVRELLARKEGRK
;
A
#
# COMPACT_ATOMS: atom_id res chain seq x y z
N MET A 1 27.64 -12.28 -45.70
CA MET A 1 26.59 -11.24 -45.84
C MET A 1 25.56 -11.46 -44.73
N LEU A 2 25.75 -10.81 -43.58
CA LEU A 2 24.86 -10.92 -42.42
C LEU A 2 23.79 -9.83 -42.56
N LYS A 3 22.59 -10.21 -43.04
CA LYS A 3 21.47 -9.26 -43.19
C LYS A 3 20.94 -8.87 -41.81
N THR A 4 20.94 -7.56 -41.59
CA THR A 4 20.43 -6.80 -40.45
C THR A 4 18.97 -7.15 -40.09
N SER A 5 18.77 -8.00 -39.08
CA SER A 5 17.47 -8.30 -38.46
C SER A 5 17.29 -7.64 -37.08
N LEU A 6 18.18 -6.71 -36.72
CA LEU A 6 18.09 -5.94 -35.46
C LEU A 6 16.84 -5.04 -35.31
N PRO A 7 16.25 -4.40 -36.34
CA PRO A 7 15.19 -3.41 -36.10
C PRO A 7 13.86 -3.98 -35.58
N PRO A 8 13.31 -5.13 -36.03
CA PRO A 8 12.02 -5.60 -35.51
C PRO A 8 12.09 -6.08 -34.06
N LEU A 9 13.25 -6.59 -33.61
CA LEU A 9 13.42 -7.07 -32.23
C LEU A 9 13.40 -5.90 -31.23
N LEU A 10 14.00 -4.77 -31.60
CA LEU A 10 14.06 -3.56 -30.77
C LEU A 10 12.69 -2.89 -30.64
N ILE A 11 11.88 -2.91 -31.71
CA ILE A 11 10.50 -2.39 -31.71
C ILE A 11 9.58 -3.31 -30.89
N LEU A 12 9.75 -4.63 -30.98
CA LEU A 12 8.99 -5.57 -30.16
C LEU A 12 9.33 -5.41 -28.67
N LEU A 13 10.61 -5.15 -28.34
CA LEU A 13 11.06 -4.93 -26.96
C LEU A 13 10.48 -3.63 -26.36
N THR A 14 10.28 -2.59 -27.17
CA THR A 14 9.68 -1.33 -26.69
C THR A 14 8.16 -1.42 -26.51
N LEU A 15 7.47 -2.26 -27.29
CA LEU A 15 6.05 -2.57 -27.11
C LEU A 15 5.76 -3.41 -25.85
N LEU A 16 6.76 -4.13 -25.35
CA LEU A 16 6.68 -4.92 -24.11
C LEU A 16 7.02 -4.12 -22.85
N LEU A 17 7.46 -2.86 -22.99
CA LEU A 17 7.68 -2.00 -21.84
C LEU A 17 6.32 -1.64 -21.21
N PRO A 18 6.12 -1.87 -19.90
CA PRO A 18 4.89 -1.49 -19.24
C PRO A 18 4.70 0.03 -19.39
N LEU A 19 3.55 0.43 -19.95
CA LEU A 19 3.13 1.82 -19.94
C LEU A 19 3.15 2.33 -18.49
N PRO A 20 3.63 3.56 -18.23
CA PRO A 20 3.58 4.12 -16.89
C PRO A 20 2.13 4.11 -16.43
N ALA A 21 1.85 3.37 -15.35
CA ALA A 21 0.54 3.37 -14.73
C ALA A 21 0.24 4.80 -14.29
N ALA A 22 -0.73 5.43 -14.93
CA ALA A 22 -1.17 6.76 -14.55
C ALA A 22 -1.73 6.69 -13.11
N GLY A 23 -1.04 7.38 -12.19
CA GLY A 23 -1.50 7.54 -10.83
C GLY A 23 -2.86 8.24 -10.80
N GLN A 24 -3.64 7.95 -9.76
CA GLN A 24 -5.01 8.44 -9.61
C GLN A 24 -5.07 9.98 -9.58
N GLU A 25 -5.93 10.58 -10.41
CA GLU A 25 -6.13 12.04 -10.50
C GLU A 25 -7.06 12.62 -9.41
N GLU A 26 -7.03 12.04 -8.21
CA GLU A 26 -7.85 12.55 -7.09
C GLU A 26 -7.18 13.79 -6.49
N MET A 27 -7.87 14.92 -6.62
CA MET A 27 -7.47 16.20 -6.06
C MET A 27 -8.02 16.36 -4.65
N SER A 28 -7.26 17.01 -3.77
CA SER A 28 -7.64 17.30 -2.38
C SER A 28 -8.76 18.35 -2.24
N SER A 29 -9.10 19.06 -3.32
CA SER A 29 -10.04 20.20 -3.26
C SER A 29 -11.46 19.77 -2.88
N ARG A 30 -12.17 20.66 -2.17
CA ARG A 30 -13.60 20.49 -1.83
C ARG A 30 -14.56 20.53 -3.03
N TYR A 31 -14.10 20.97 -4.20
CA TYR A 31 -14.92 21.17 -5.40
C TYR A 31 -15.15 19.88 -6.21
N TYR A 32 -14.18 18.96 -6.23
CA TYR A 32 -14.32 17.64 -6.85
C TYR A 32 -15.04 16.69 -5.87
N ARG A 33 -16.36 16.79 -5.79
CA ARG A 33 -17.22 16.05 -4.84
C ARG A 33 -17.11 14.53 -5.03
N TYR A 34 -16.36 13.86 -4.16
CA TYR A 34 -16.60 12.46 -3.77
C TYR A 34 -17.83 12.39 -2.83
N ARG A 35 -18.96 13.01 -3.20
CA ARG A 35 -20.12 13.18 -2.28
C ARG A 35 -21.35 12.34 -2.66
N SER A 36 -21.26 11.42 -3.61
CA SER A 36 -22.45 10.73 -4.13
C SER A 36 -22.59 9.25 -3.81
N THR A 37 -21.61 8.56 -3.23
CA THR A 37 -21.76 7.09 -3.01
C THR A 37 -21.42 6.53 -1.64
N GLU A 38 -20.66 7.19 -0.75
CA GLU A 38 -20.38 6.60 0.58
C GLU A 38 -20.24 7.65 1.68
N MET A 39 -21.34 8.33 2.00
CA MET A 39 -21.46 8.97 3.31
C MET A 39 -21.55 7.85 4.36
N SER A 40 -20.40 7.43 4.92
CA SER A 40 -20.41 7.20 6.36
C SER A 40 -20.64 8.59 6.95
N THR A 41 -21.85 8.81 7.44
CA THR A 41 -22.39 10.10 7.88
C THR A 41 -21.62 10.74 9.03
N GLY A 42 -20.57 10.08 9.54
CA GLY A 42 -19.91 10.43 10.79
C GLY A 42 -20.85 10.31 12.00
N VAL A 43 -22.08 9.85 11.79
CA VAL A 43 -23.06 9.57 12.82
C VAL A 43 -22.89 8.10 13.17
N TYR A 44 -22.40 7.85 14.37
CA TYR A 44 -22.38 6.52 14.95
C TYR A 44 -23.81 5.95 14.92
N GLU A 45 -24.03 4.92 14.10
CA GLU A 45 -25.28 4.17 13.99
C GLU A 45 -25.60 3.46 15.32
N GLU A 46 -26.83 2.99 15.47
CA GLU A 46 -27.37 2.37 16.71
C GLU A 46 -26.55 1.14 17.17
N TYR A 47 -25.77 0.53 16.29
CA TYR A 47 -24.89 -0.61 16.56
C TYR A 47 -23.40 -0.24 16.75
N GLU A 48 -23.03 1.05 16.69
CA GLU A 48 -21.67 1.50 16.91
C GLU A 48 -21.45 1.91 18.37
N VAL A 49 -20.49 1.25 19.04
CA VAL A 49 -20.10 1.58 20.42
C VAL A 49 -19.47 2.98 20.45
N ARG A 50 -20.24 3.98 20.89
CA ARG A 50 -19.70 5.30 21.24
C ARG A 50 -18.76 5.15 22.45
N PRO A 51 -17.56 5.76 22.43
CA PRO A 51 -16.72 5.82 23.62
C PRO A 51 -17.47 6.55 24.72
N ARG A 52 -17.63 5.93 25.89
CA ARG A 52 -18.04 6.63 27.11
C ARG A 52 -16.87 7.49 27.59
N GLY A 53 -16.71 8.66 26.98
CA GLY A 53 -15.74 9.67 27.37
C GLY A 53 -14.99 10.28 26.18
N ALA A 54 -15.06 11.61 26.02
CA ALA A 54 -14.21 12.38 25.10
C ALA A 54 -12.73 12.40 25.52
N GLN A 55 -12.39 11.76 26.64
CA GLN A 55 -11.05 11.51 27.12
C GLN A 55 -10.84 10.01 27.12
N GLY A 56 -9.97 9.53 26.22
CA GLY A 56 -9.57 8.14 26.14
C GLY A 56 -9.02 7.68 27.49
N ARG A 57 -9.83 6.90 28.21
CA ARG A 57 -9.41 6.21 29.43
C ARG A 57 -9.38 4.72 29.11
N ALA A 58 -8.21 4.25 28.72
CA ALA A 58 -7.90 2.82 28.77
C ALA A 58 -7.58 2.50 30.23
N ASP A 59 -8.56 1.95 30.96
CA ASP A 59 -8.29 1.36 32.27
C ASP A 59 -7.57 0.03 32.06
N GLY A 60 -6.25 0.13 31.88
CA GLY A 60 -5.31 -0.98 32.01
C GLY A 60 -4.84 -1.08 33.46
N ALA A 61 -5.03 -2.25 34.05
CA ALA A 61 -4.56 -2.74 35.35
C ALA A 61 -3.65 -1.79 36.17
N ARG A 62 -4.21 -1.31 37.30
CA ARG A 62 -3.56 -0.90 38.56
C ARG A 62 -2.03 -0.83 38.53
N GLN A 63 -1.47 0.25 37.98
CA GLN A 63 -0.16 0.74 38.36
C GLN A 63 -0.36 1.94 39.31
N GLN A 64 -0.17 1.69 40.60
CA GLN A 64 -0.04 2.75 41.60
C GLN A 64 1.18 3.61 41.25
N GLY A 65 0.94 4.89 40.94
CA GLY A 65 2.02 5.83 40.68
C GLY A 65 1.53 7.26 40.50
N ARG A 66 1.40 7.97 41.64
CA ARG A 66 1.45 9.43 41.83
C ARG A 66 0.74 10.34 40.81
N GLY A 67 -0.32 10.98 41.29
CA GLY A 67 -0.94 12.14 40.63
C GLY A 67 0.00 13.34 40.51
N LEU A 68 -0.20 14.11 39.44
CA LEU A 68 0.41 15.39 39.13
C LEU A 68 -0.70 16.16 38.38
N ASN A 69 -1.32 17.25 38.85
CA ASN A 69 -0.77 18.41 39.56
C ASN A 69 0.57 18.86 38.99
N ARG A 70 0.57 19.18 37.68
CA ARG A 70 1.31 20.32 37.12
C ARG A 70 0.78 20.67 35.73
N ILE A 71 -0.02 21.73 35.72
CA ILE A 71 -0.16 22.65 34.60
C ILE A 71 1.22 23.33 34.46
N ALA A 72 2.15 22.73 33.72
CA ALA A 72 3.43 23.33 33.29
C ALA A 72 4.25 22.35 32.41
N ASP A 73 3.62 21.66 31.45
CA ASP A 73 4.31 20.85 30.42
C ASP A 73 3.45 20.78 29.13
N GLU A 74 2.75 21.88 28.81
CA GLU A 74 1.81 21.93 27.67
C GLU A 74 2.50 22.02 26.29
N GLU A 75 3.82 22.18 26.22
CA GLU A 75 4.54 22.30 24.94
C GLU A 75 4.98 20.95 24.32
N GLY A 76 4.88 19.83 25.05
CA GLY A 76 5.41 18.53 24.58
C GLY A 76 4.46 17.66 23.76
N ARG A 77 3.14 17.88 23.81
CA ARG A 77 2.15 17.03 23.10
C ARG A 77 1.78 17.55 21.71
N ALA A 78 2.30 18.70 21.31
CA ALA A 78 1.97 19.38 20.06
C ALA A 78 2.62 18.79 18.78
N LEU A 79 3.41 17.70 18.85
CA LEU A 79 4.26 17.30 17.71
C LEU A 79 4.20 15.84 17.26
N ASN A 80 3.21 15.05 17.68
CA ASN A 80 3.05 13.70 17.11
C ASN A 80 1.98 13.72 16.01
N ARG A 81 2.41 13.98 14.76
CA ARG A 81 1.54 14.09 13.57
C ARG A 81 0.63 12.88 13.35
N ILE A 82 0.97 11.73 13.95
CA ILE A 82 0.20 10.48 13.86
C ILE A 82 -1.16 10.50 14.58
N PHE A 83 -1.43 11.50 15.44
CA PHE A 83 -2.69 11.66 16.17
C PHE A 83 -3.46 12.92 15.78
N LEU A 84 -3.15 13.54 14.65
CA LEU A 84 -3.89 14.73 14.22
C LEU A 84 -5.27 14.35 13.69
N ASN A 85 -6.25 15.19 14.00
CA ASN A 85 -7.58 15.14 13.38
C ASN A 85 -7.55 15.52 11.89
N ASP A 86 -6.50 16.22 11.47
CA ASP A 86 -6.14 16.43 10.07
C ASP A 86 -4.63 16.22 9.89
N ALA A 87 -4.25 15.13 9.23
CA ALA A 87 -2.86 14.81 8.92
C ALA A 87 -2.20 15.85 8.01
N HIS A 88 -3.01 16.62 7.26
CA HIS A 88 -2.55 17.62 6.31
C HIS A 88 -2.48 19.03 6.89
N ARG A 89 -2.83 19.21 8.18
CA ARG A 89 -2.80 20.52 8.83
C ARG A 89 -1.44 21.20 8.66
N GLY A 90 -1.46 22.42 8.12
CA GLY A 90 -0.27 23.26 7.94
C GLY A 90 0.51 23.01 6.65
N LEU A 91 0.03 22.14 5.75
CA LEU A 91 0.62 21.98 4.41
C LEU A 91 0.19 23.12 3.48
N ALA A 92 1.18 23.82 2.91
CA ALA A 92 0.93 24.90 1.97
C ALA A 92 0.32 24.39 0.66
N TYR A 93 -0.76 25.05 0.23
CA TYR A 93 -1.49 24.73 -1.00
C TYR A 93 -2.04 23.30 -1.05
N TYR A 94 -2.30 22.69 0.12
CA TYR A 94 -2.80 21.32 0.20
C TYR A 94 -4.01 21.10 -0.71
N GLU A 95 -4.99 22.02 -0.68
CA GLU A 95 -6.25 21.97 -1.45
C GLU A 95 -6.08 21.94 -2.99
N GLN A 96 -4.87 22.24 -3.49
CA GLN A 96 -4.54 22.26 -4.92
C GLN A 96 -3.64 21.10 -5.33
N ARG A 97 -3.25 20.23 -4.39
CA ARG A 97 -2.38 19.08 -4.63
C ARG A 97 -3.19 17.81 -4.80
N ARG A 98 -2.67 16.86 -5.58
CA ARG A 98 -3.19 15.50 -5.63
C ARG A 98 -2.54 14.67 -4.54
N CYS A 99 -3.23 13.60 -4.12
CA CYS A 99 -2.70 12.65 -3.15
C CYS A 99 -1.31 12.13 -3.59
N VAL A 100 -1.19 11.76 -4.86
CA VAL A 100 0.02 11.20 -5.47
C VAL A 100 1.21 12.17 -5.52
N ASP A 101 0.96 13.49 -5.46
CA ASP A 101 2.03 14.49 -5.50
C ASP A 101 2.84 14.51 -4.19
N CYS A 102 2.25 14.00 -3.09
CA CYS A 102 2.92 13.86 -1.80
C CYS A 102 3.09 12.39 -1.37
N HIS A 103 2.21 11.49 -1.82
CA HIS A 103 2.20 10.06 -1.50
C HIS A 103 2.57 9.19 -2.72
N ALA A 104 3.66 9.54 -3.40
CA ALA A 104 4.10 8.83 -4.61
C ALA A 104 4.40 7.34 -4.31
N ARG A 105 5.10 7.06 -3.21
CA ARG A 105 5.48 5.69 -2.81
C ARG A 105 4.27 4.82 -2.49
N GLU A 106 3.28 5.38 -1.79
CA GLU A 106 2.05 4.66 -1.44
C GLU A 106 1.15 4.45 -2.68
N ALA A 107 1.25 5.33 -3.66
CA ALA A 107 0.50 5.25 -4.92
C ALA A 107 1.07 4.20 -5.89
N GLU A 108 2.40 4.03 -5.94
CA GLU A 108 3.07 3.08 -6.85
C GLU A 108 2.56 1.65 -6.67
N ASN A 109 2.37 1.21 -5.41
CA ASN A 109 2.02 -0.17 -5.07
C ASN A 109 0.67 -0.29 -4.36
N ASN A 110 -0.31 0.52 -4.76
CA ASN A 110 -1.68 0.37 -4.26
C ASN A 110 -2.46 -0.67 -5.07
N ARG A 111 -2.57 -1.90 -4.54
CA ARG A 111 -3.30 -2.99 -5.21
C ARG A 111 -4.79 -2.68 -5.41
N HIS A 112 -5.42 -1.92 -4.51
CA HIS A 112 -6.84 -1.60 -4.62
C HIS A 112 -7.11 -0.58 -5.73
N TYR A 113 -6.18 0.34 -5.95
CA TYR A 113 -6.24 1.26 -7.09
C TYR A 113 -5.96 0.51 -8.40
N VAL A 114 -4.82 -0.15 -8.51
CA VAL A 114 -4.37 -0.77 -9.78
C VAL A 114 -5.33 -1.87 -10.27
N ARG A 115 -5.94 -2.63 -9.35
CA ARG A 115 -6.78 -3.78 -9.72
C ARG A 115 -8.28 -3.47 -9.77
N TYR A 116 -8.76 -2.55 -8.93
CA TYR A 116 -10.19 -2.33 -8.74
C TYR A 116 -10.62 -0.86 -8.85
N GLY A 117 -9.69 0.07 -9.13
CA GLY A 117 -9.99 1.50 -9.28
C GLY A 117 -10.48 2.17 -7.99
N ILE A 118 -10.19 1.57 -6.82
CA ILE A 118 -10.61 2.12 -5.53
C ILE A 118 -9.75 3.34 -5.20
N THR A 119 -10.41 4.45 -4.86
CA THR A 119 -9.78 5.73 -4.58
C THR A 119 -9.14 5.79 -3.19
N CYS A 120 -8.12 6.64 -3.01
CA CYS A 120 -7.50 6.90 -1.72
C CYS A 120 -8.56 7.28 -0.66
N ARG A 121 -9.50 8.15 -1.01
CA ARG A 121 -10.55 8.63 -0.07
C ARG A 121 -11.55 7.56 0.35
N GLN A 122 -11.79 6.52 -0.45
CA GLN A 122 -12.68 5.42 -0.03
C GLN A 122 -12.18 4.75 1.25
N CYS A 123 -10.86 4.67 1.40
CA CYS A 123 -10.21 4.11 2.59
C CYS A 123 -9.92 5.18 3.66
N HIS A 124 -9.36 6.32 3.25
CA HIS A 124 -8.89 7.36 4.17
C HIS A 124 -10.01 8.27 4.71
N GLY A 125 -11.12 8.39 3.99
CA GLY A 125 -12.23 9.31 4.31
C GLY A 125 -12.09 10.68 3.65
N ASP A 126 -13.04 11.56 3.96
CA ASP A 126 -13.11 12.93 3.46
C ASP A 126 -12.26 13.89 4.31
N GLU A 127 -12.05 15.13 3.84
CA GLU A 127 -11.40 16.16 4.64
C GLU A 127 -12.24 16.61 5.85
N PRO A 128 -11.61 16.82 7.02
CA PRO A 128 -10.19 16.61 7.31
C PRO A 128 -9.80 15.13 7.42
N ILE A 129 -8.70 14.73 6.77
CA ILE A 129 -8.24 13.35 6.77
C ILE A 129 -7.44 13.10 8.04
N ALA A 130 -8.04 12.41 8.99
CA ALA A 130 -7.40 12.09 10.26
C ALA A 130 -6.26 11.08 10.11
N SER A 131 -5.16 11.31 10.84
CA SER A 131 -4.01 10.41 10.88
C SER A 131 -4.39 9.01 11.33
N SER A 132 -3.69 7.97 10.87
CA SER A 132 -4.07 6.57 11.09
C SER A 132 -4.29 6.16 12.55
N ASN A 133 -3.59 6.78 13.51
CA ASN A 133 -3.77 6.49 14.94
C ASN A 133 -4.76 7.43 15.63
N HIS A 134 -5.30 8.42 14.94
CA HIS A 134 -6.32 9.29 15.50
C HIS A 134 -7.63 8.54 15.69
N PHE A 135 -8.35 8.86 16.77
CA PHE A 135 -9.59 8.18 17.13
C PHE A 135 -10.66 8.28 16.03
N PHE A 136 -10.76 9.44 15.37
CA PHE A 136 -11.71 9.66 14.27
C PHE A 136 -11.21 9.18 12.90
N SER A 137 -10.04 8.54 12.79
CA SER A 137 -9.58 7.95 11.53
C SER A 137 -10.35 6.68 11.17
N ARG A 138 -10.80 6.57 9.91
CA ARG A 138 -11.39 5.33 9.38
C ARG A 138 -10.38 4.18 9.37
N LEU A 139 -9.10 4.51 9.25
CA LEU A 139 -7.99 3.57 9.23
C LEU A 139 -7.41 3.28 10.63
N ASN A 140 -8.08 3.72 11.69
CA ASN A 140 -7.70 3.36 13.05
C ASN A 140 -7.72 1.84 13.22
N SER A 141 -6.63 1.28 13.76
CA SER A 141 -6.42 -0.17 13.90
C SER A 141 -7.56 -0.88 14.61
N LEU A 142 -8.25 -0.21 15.54
CA LEU A 142 -9.37 -0.77 16.30
C LEU A 142 -10.62 -1.00 15.46
N ARG A 143 -10.81 -0.28 14.34
CA ARG A 143 -12.10 -0.24 13.62
C ARG A 143 -12.01 -0.28 12.10
N ARG A 144 -10.82 -0.18 11.52
CA ARG A 144 -10.64 -0.21 10.05
C ARG A 144 -11.18 -1.50 9.42
N HIS A 145 -11.18 -2.60 10.16
CA HIS A 145 -11.77 -3.87 9.71
C HIS A 145 -13.28 -3.73 9.43
N THR A 146 -14.04 -3.13 10.34
CA THR A 146 -15.50 -2.96 10.19
C THR A 146 -15.88 -1.75 9.34
N HIS A 147 -15.11 -0.67 9.37
CA HIS A 147 -15.50 0.59 8.73
C HIS A 147 -14.94 0.79 7.31
N VAL A 148 -13.91 0.03 6.94
CA VAL A 148 -13.26 0.14 5.62
C VAL A 148 -13.26 -1.20 4.93
N CYS A 149 -12.65 -2.22 5.52
CA CYS A 149 -12.48 -3.52 4.86
C CYS A 149 -13.82 -4.25 4.66
N ALA A 150 -14.69 -4.26 5.66
CA ALA A 150 -15.97 -4.98 5.63
C ALA A 150 -16.98 -4.44 4.62
N LYS A 151 -16.75 -3.23 4.06
CA LYS A 151 -17.60 -2.69 2.98
C LYS A 151 -17.55 -3.54 1.72
N CYS A 152 -16.39 -4.12 1.43
CA CYS A 152 -16.16 -4.93 0.23
C CYS A 152 -15.81 -6.38 0.55
N HIS A 153 -15.31 -6.67 1.75
CA HIS A 153 -14.94 -8.01 2.20
C HIS A 153 -15.86 -8.48 3.33
N GLU A 154 -16.90 -9.20 2.96
CA GLU A 154 -17.80 -9.83 3.94
C GLU A 154 -17.00 -10.70 4.94
N GLY A 155 -17.23 -10.50 6.24
CA GLY A 155 -16.50 -11.21 7.28
C GLY A 155 -15.08 -10.69 7.56
N ALA A 156 -14.71 -9.49 7.08
CA ALA A 156 -13.41 -8.89 7.38
C ALA A 156 -13.19 -8.71 8.90
N GLY A 157 -12.36 -9.58 9.48
CA GLY A 157 -11.95 -9.52 10.88
C GLY A 157 -10.74 -8.60 11.12
N VAL A 158 -10.37 -8.44 12.40
CA VAL A 158 -9.22 -7.63 12.83
C VAL A 158 -7.92 -8.08 12.15
N SER A 159 -7.67 -9.39 12.07
CA SER A 159 -6.47 -9.96 11.44
C SER A 159 -6.38 -9.66 9.94
N PHE A 160 -7.51 -9.76 9.23
CA PHE A 160 -7.58 -9.41 7.81
C PHE A 160 -7.18 -7.95 7.61
N ALA A 161 -7.69 -7.07 8.45
CA ALA A 161 -7.39 -5.66 8.39
C ALA A 161 -5.97 -5.29 8.87
N LEU A 162 -5.15 -6.24 9.34
CA LEU A 162 -3.72 -6.02 9.54
C LEU A 162 -2.93 -6.04 8.22
N TYR A 163 -3.55 -6.46 7.12
CA TYR A 163 -2.90 -6.51 5.82
C TYR A 163 -2.43 -5.12 5.36
N VAL A 164 -1.19 -5.06 4.87
CA VAL A 164 -0.57 -3.83 4.37
C VAL A 164 -1.06 -3.58 2.95
N VAL A 165 -1.87 -2.54 2.78
CA VAL A 165 -2.43 -2.17 1.47
C VAL A 165 -1.42 -1.47 0.57
N HIS A 166 -0.55 -0.63 1.17
CA HIS A 166 0.54 0.06 0.49
C HIS A 166 1.84 -0.72 0.72
N GLU A 167 2.03 -1.77 -0.05
CA GLU A 167 3.18 -2.65 0.14
C GLU A 167 4.45 -2.00 -0.44
N PRO A 168 5.53 -1.85 0.35
CA PRO A 168 6.77 -1.32 -0.20
C PRO A 168 7.33 -2.29 -1.24
N ASN A 169 8.08 -1.78 -2.22
CA ASN A 169 8.70 -2.63 -3.23
C ASN A 169 9.62 -3.67 -2.55
N PRO A 170 9.34 -4.98 -2.67
CA PRO A 170 10.08 -6.01 -1.94
C PRO A 170 11.55 -6.13 -2.34
N ALA A 171 11.92 -5.64 -3.53
CA ALA A 171 13.30 -5.61 -4.00
C ALA A 171 14.10 -4.42 -3.46
N SER A 172 13.45 -3.40 -2.91
CA SER A 172 14.13 -2.19 -2.44
C SER A 172 14.82 -2.41 -1.10
N ALA A 173 16.00 -1.82 -0.91
CA ALA A 173 16.74 -1.92 0.36
C ALA A 173 15.95 -1.35 1.54
N SER A 174 15.15 -0.30 1.32
CA SER A 174 14.32 0.30 2.38
C SER A 174 13.27 -0.67 2.93
N THR A 175 12.87 -1.69 2.18
CA THR A 175 11.90 -2.70 2.66
C THR A 175 12.48 -3.56 3.77
N LEU A 176 13.80 -3.75 3.80
CA LEU A 176 14.46 -4.51 4.86
C LEU A 176 14.24 -3.87 6.24
N GLU A 177 14.15 -2.54 6.31
CA GLU A 177 13.96 -1.79 7.55
C GLU A 177 12.51 -1.82 8.05
N VAL A 178 11.53 -1.80 7.14
CA VAL A 178 10.10 -1.71 7.49
C VAL A 178 9.39 -3.06 7.51
N MET A 179 9.76 -3.98 6.62
CA MET A 179 9.16 -5.32 6.44
C MET A 179 10.23 -6.34 6.03
N PRO A 180 11.11 -6.77 6.95
CA PRO A 180 12.22 -7.68 6.64
C PRO A 180 11.74 -9.03 6.10
N VAL A 181 10.63 -9.56 6.64
CA VAL A 181 10.06 -10.85 6.23
C VAL A 181 9.69 -10.84 4.74
N LEU A 182 9.10 -9.75 4.24
CA LEU A 182 8.74 -9.61 2.84
C LEU A 182 9.99 -9.56 1.94
N SER A 183 11.00 -8.79 2.33
CA SER A 183 12.26 -8.68 1.58
C SER A 183 12.97 -10.03 1.48
N TYR A 184 13.09 -10.77 2.60
CA TYR A 184 13.72 -12.09 2.58
C TYR A 184 12.93 -13.10 1.75
N ALA A 185 11.61 -13.15 1.92
CA ALA A 185 10.76 -14.05 1.14
C ALA A 185 10.91 -13.79 -0.37
N PHE A 186 10.92 -12.52 -0.78
CA PHE A 186 11.14 -12.13 -2.17
C PHE A 186 12.49 -12.62 -2.69
N TRP A 187 13.60 -12.31 -2.01
CA TRP A 187 14.93 -12.69 -2.48
C TRP A 187 15.17 -14.21 -2.46
N ILE A 188 14.60 -14.93 -1.50
CA ILE A 188 14.64 -16.40 -1.48
C ILE A 188 13.90 -16.94 -2.70
N MET A 189 12.70 -16.44 -3.00
CA MET A 189 11.95 -16.87 -4.18
C MET A 189 12.69 -16.56 -5.49
N ILE A 190 13.33 -15.39 -5.59
CA ILE A 190 14.19 -15.05 -6.73
C ILE A 190 15.38 -16.01 -6.83
N ALA A 191 16.06 -16.31 -5.72
CA ALA A 191 17.19 -17.24 -5.71
C ALA A 191 16.78 -18.65 -6.16
N VAL A 192 15.63 -19.15 -5.69
CA VAL A 192 15.06 -20.43 -6.13
C VAL A 192 14.72 -20.39 -7.62
N ALA A 193 14.07 -19.32 -8.10
CA ALA A 193 13.71 -19.18 -9.52
C ALA A 193 14.96 -19.10 -10.43
N VAL A 194 15.95 -18.28 -10.06
CA VAL A 194 17.21 -18.16 -10.81
C VAL A 194 17.99 -19.46 -10.75
N GLY A 195 18.08 -20.12 -9.59
CA GLY A 195 18.79 -21.39 -9.45
C GLY A 195 18.16 -22.51 -10.29
N THR A 196 16.83 -22.60 -10.30
CA THR A 196 16.13 -23.58 -11.14
C THR A 196 16.35 -23.30 -12.63
N LEU A 197 16.16 -22.05 -13.08
CA LEU A 197 16.40 -21.70 -14.48
C LEU A 197 17.87 -21.89 -14.89
N ALA A 198 18.83 -21.53 -14.04
CA ALA A 198 20.25 -21.68 -14.34
C ALA A 198 20.71 -23.14 -14.49
N LEU A 199 20.03 -24.09 -13.84
CA LEU A 199 20.35 -25.52 -13.97
C LEU A 199 19.59 -26.18 -15.11
N PHE A 200 18.26 -25.98 -15.15
CA PHE A 200 17.40 -26.70 -16.08
C PHE A 200 17.43 -26.09 -17.48
N LEU A 201 17.54 -24.77 -17.63
CA LEU A 201 17.52 -24.14 -18.94
C LEU A 201 18.75 -24.54 -19.79
N PRO A 202 20.00 -24.50 -19.29
CA PRO A 202 21.14 -24.99 -20.06
C PRO A 202 21.06 -26.48 -20.34
N HIS A 203 20.56 -27.29 -19.39
CA HIS A 203 20.36 -28.71 -19.61
C HIS A 203 19.41 -28.98 -20.80
N THR A 204 18.24 -28.33 -20.81
CA THR A 204 17.27 -28.44 -21.89
C THR A 204 17.85 -27.93 -23.22
N VAL A 205 18.59 -26.82 -23.20
CA VAL A 205 19.24 -26.28 -24.40
C VAL A 205 20.29 -27.24 -24.95
N LEU A 206 21.18 -27.78 -24.11
CA LEU A 206 22.21 -28.74 -24.54
C LEU A 206 21.60 -30.01 -25.13
N TRP A 207 20.54 -30.53 -24.51
CA TRP A 207 19.83 -31.70 -25.02
C TRP A 207 19.15 -31.41 -26.36
N GLY A 208 18.52 -30.24 -26.49
CA GLY A 208 17.93 -29.78 -27.75
C GLY A 208 18.98 -29.63 -28.87
N VAL A 209 20.14 -29.05 -28.59
CA VAL A 209 21.25 -28.93 -29.54
C VAL A 209 21.73 -30.32 -29.98
N ARG A 210 21.91 -31.25 -29.04
CA ARG A 210 22.33 -32.63 -29.34
C ARG A 210 21.37 -33.32 -30.32
N GLU A 211 20.07 -33.23 -30.06
CA GLU A 211 19.04 -33.85 -30.92
C GLU A 211 19.02 -33.24 -32.33
N LEU A 212 19.16 -31.91 -32.45
CA LEU A 212 19.22 -31.23 -33.74
C LEU A 212 20.47 -31.61 -34.55
N LEU A 213 21.62 -31.80 -33.90
CA LEU A 213 22.85 -32.25 -34.56
C LEU A 213 22.73 -33.71 -35.02
N ALA A 214 22.22 -34.61 -34.17
CA ALA A 214 22.06 -36.04 -34.50
C ALA A 214 21.12 -36.27 -35.70
N ARG A 215 20.03 -35.50 -35.81
CA ARG A 215 19.11 -35.55 -36.97
C ARG A 215 19.76 -35.13 -38.29
N LYS A 216 20.76 -34.25 -38.25
CA LYS A 216 21.50 -33.81 -39.43
C LYS A 216 22.47 -34.88 -39.93
N GLU A 217 23.05 -35.65 -39.02
CA GLU A 217 23.93 -36.79 -39.33
C GLU A 217 23.14 -37.94 -39.96
N GLY A 218 21.97 -38.30 -39.41
CA GLY A 218 21.13 -39.41 -39.90
C GLY A 218 20.32 -39.13 -41.17
N ARG A 219 20.45 -37.93 -41.76
CA ARG A 219 19.80 -37.54 -43.02
C ARG A 219 20.78 -37.45 -44.21
N LYS A 220 22.04 -37.80 -43.99
CA LYS A 220 23.02 -38.08 -45.06
C LYS A 220 22.98 -39.55 -45.41
#